data_AF-A0A7W1FBQ4-F1
#
_entry.id   AF-A0A7W1FBQ4-F1
#
_cell.length_a   1.000
_cell.length_b   1.000
_cell.length_c   1.000
_cell.angle_alpha   90.00
_cell.angle_beta   90.00
_cell.angle_gamma   90.00
#
_symmetry.space_group_name_H-M   'P 1'
#
loop_
_entity.id
_entity.type
_entity.pdbx_description
1 polymer ?
#
loop_
_entity_poly.entity_id
_entity_poly.type
_entity_poly.pdbx_seq_one_letter_code
_entity_poly.pdbx_strand_id
1 'polypeptide(L)' 'MKKVSILVPESALLAAVDDPRHVFSMVNSFYEKDGKPAIFDIKLVG' A
#
# COMPACT_ATOMS: atom_id res chain seq x y z
N MET A 1 5.05 0.85 -12.13
CA MET A 1 4.36 1.11 -10.85
C MET A 1 4.61 2.53 -10.36
N LYS A 2 3.57 3.15 -9.78
CA LYS A 2 3.72 4.34 -8.92
C LYS A 2 4.24 3.90 -7.56
N LYS A 3 5.19 4.65 -6.98
CA LYS A 3 5.77 4.31 -5.67
C LYS A 3 4.94 4.94 -4.56
N VAL A 4 4.61 4.16 -3.55
CA VAL A 4 3.97 4.62 -2.31
C VAL A 4 4.85 4.19 -1.15
N SER A 5 5.37 5.18 -0.42
CA SER A 5 6.15 4.95 0.79
C SER A 5 5.31 5.40 1.99
N ILE A 6 5.05 4.48 2.91
CA ILE A 6 4.29 4.76 4.13
C ILE A 6 5.31 4.76 5.28
N LEU A 7 5.48 5.93 5.91
CA LEU A 7 6.38 6.07 7.05
C LEU A 7 5.78 5.34 8.25
N VAL A 8 6.58 4.52 8.95
CA VAL A 8 6.19 3.82 10.17
C VAL A 8 7.05 4.31 11.35
N PRO A 9 6.70 5.45 11.97
CA PRO A 9 7.36 5.89 13.20
C PRO A 9 7.23 4.87 14.33
N GLU A 10 8.19 4.85 15.26
CA GLU A 10 8.16 3.96 16.44
C GLU A 10 6.86 4.08 17.26
N SER A 11 6.30 5.29 17.34
CA SER A 11 5.08 5.59 18.08
C SER A 11 3.82 5.63 17.21
N ALA A 12 3.85 5.05 16.00
CA ALA A 12 2.74 5.10 15.08
C ALA A 12 1.53 4.33 15.61
N LEU A 13 0.33 4.92 15.46
CA LEU A 13 -0.90 4.16 15.57
C LEU A 13 -0.98 3.20 14.38
N LEU A 14 -0.90 1.90 14.64
CA LEU A 14 -0.82 0.87 13.58
C LEU A 14 -1.96 0.97 12.55
N ALA A 15 -3.18 1.29 12.98
CA ALA A 15 -4.32 1.47 12.07
C ALA A 15 -4.07 2.60 11.05
N ALA A 16 -3.42 3.69 11.45
CA ALA A 16 -3.08 4.80 10.55
C ALA A 16 -2.03 4.42 9.48
N VAL A 17 -1.29 3.34 9.70
CA VAL A 17 -0.32 2.78 8.74
C VAL A 17 -0.99 1.70 7.89
N ASP A 18 -1.76 0.80 8.51
CA ASP A 18 -2.35 -0.36 7.83
C ASP A 18 -3.51 0.02 6.91
N ASP A 19 -4.36 0.97 7.30
CA ASP A 19 -5.50 1.41 6.50
C ASP A 19 -5.09 1.90 5.09
N PRO A 20 -4.14 2.85 4.93
CA PRO A 20 -3.69 3.25 3.60
C PRO A 20 -2.98 2.10 2.86
N ARG A 21 -2.15 1.30 3.55
CA ARG A 21 -1.49 0.12 2.95
C ARG A 21 -2.52 -0.86 2.36
N HIS A 22 -3.60 -1.11 3.09
CA HIS A 22 -4.69 -1.98 2.68
C HIS A 22 -5.42 -1.43 1.45
N VAL A 23 -5.78 -0.14 1.45
CA VAL A 23 -6.45 0.50 0.31
C VAL A 23 -5.61 0.37 -0.97
N PHE A 24 -4.31 0.70 -0.92
CA PHE A 24 -3.44 0.57 -2.09
C PHE A 24 -3.30 -0.88 -2.55
N SER A 25 -3.21 -1.83 -1.60
CA SER A 25 -3.14 -3.26 -1.91
C SER A 25 -4.43 -3.75 -2.57
N MET A 26 -5.58 -3.25 -2.13
CA MET A 26 -6.87 -3.61 -2.72
C MET A 26 -7.01 -3.12 -4.16
N VAL A 27 -6.52 -1.91 -4.45
CA VAL A 27 -6.45 -1.42 -5.85
C VAL A 27 -5.57 -2.33 -6.70
N ASN A 28 -4.41 -2.77 -6.19
CA ASN A 28 -3.58 -3.74 -6.91
C ASN A 28 -4.33 -5.06 -7.16
N SER A 29 -5.04 -5.59 -6.17
CA SER A 29 -5.84 -6.81 -6.35
C SER A 29 -6.95 -6.66 -7.39
N PHE A 30 -7.56 -5.47 -7.52
CA PHE A 30 -8.52 -5.22 -8.61
C PHE A 30 -7.85 -5.22 -9.99
N TYR A 31 -6.64 -4.65 -10.11
CA TYR A 31 -5.86 -4.70 -11.35
C TYR A 31 -5.48 -6.14 -11.73
N GLU A 32 -4.99 -6.91 -10.76
CA GLU A 32 -4.61 -8.30 -10.96
C GLU A 32 -5.80 -9.16 -11.40
N LYS A 33 -6.98 -8.95 -10.80
CA LYS A 33 -8.24 -9.59 -11.21
C LYS A 33 -8.66 -9.26 -12.64
N ASP A 34 -8.29 -8.08 -13.13
CA ASP A 34 -8.52 -7.62 -14.50
C ASP A 34 -7.38 -8.03 -15.47
N GLY A 35 -6.48 -8.92 -15.03
CA GLY A 35 -5.33 -9.38 -15.82
C GLY A 35 -4.25 -8.30 -16.04
N LYS A 36 -4.33 -7.19 -15.30
CA LYS A 36 -3.39 -6.07 -15.37
C LYS A 36 -2.32 -6.19 -14.30
N PRO A 37 -1.12 -5.66 -14.54
CA PRO A 37 -0.10 -5.58 -13.51
C PRO A 37 -0.55 -4.62 -12.38
N ALA A 38 -0.09 -4.88 -11.16
CA ALA A 38 -0.23 -3.98 -10.04
C ALA A 38 0.18 -2.54 -10.40
N ILE A 39 -0.57 -1.55 -9.91
CA ILE A 39 -0.34 -0.14 -10.23
C ILE A 39 0.55 0.55 -9.19
N PHE A 40 0.54 0.08 -7.95
CA PHE A 40 1.33 0.61 -6.84
C PHE A 40 2.44 -0.34 -6.37
N ASP A 41 3.64 0.18 -6.18
CA ASP A 41 4.72 -0.44 -5.40
C ASP A 41 4.66 0.16 -3.99
N ILE A 42 4.17 -0.63 -3.02
CA ILE A 42 3.87 -0.18 -1.67
C ILE A 42 4.99 -0.62 -0.74
N LYS A 43 5.62 0.32 -0.04
CA LYS A 43 6.69 0.05 0.92
C LYS A 43 6.41 0.73 2.24
N LEU A 44 6.45 -0.05 3.30
CA LEU A 44 6.60 0.50 4.65
C LEU A 44 8.06 0.88 4.83
N VAL A 45 8.31 2.10 5.30
CA VAL A 45 9.66 2.67 5.47
C VAL A 45 9.72 3.40 6.81
N GLY A 46 10.90 3.52 7.41
CA GLY A 46 11.04 4.13 8.75
C GLY A 46 11.70 3.18 9.72
#